data_AF-A0A0F9MRL2-F1
#
_entry.id   AF-A0A0F9MRL2-F1
#
_cell.length_a   1.000
_cell.length_b   1.000
_cell.length_c   1.000
_cell.angle_alpha   90.00
_cell.angle_beta   90.00
_cell.angle_gamma   90.00
#
_symmetry.space_group_name_H-M   'P 1'
#
loop_
_entity.id
_entity.type
_entity.pdbx_description
1 polymer ?
#
loop_
_entity_poly.entity_id
_entity_poly.type
_entity_poly.pdbx_seq_one_letter_code
_entity_poly.pdbx_strand_id
1 'polypeptide(L)'
;MSEKNLKINEIQIANRENSRLIRLAETNAGMSKANVSNYKHQIAKAQTIHKLRIKELRNRLRRAVDNTKLHIKTIDELIENKEVLHDQLKVAFHLGEVQCNWCHKYFTPVGITRHKATCAMKPKKRVVRKSKKAIDSHKKDQIVRKKSLEKEVVKVKIKK
;
A
#
# COMPACT_ATOMS: atom_id res chain seq x y z
N MET A 1 -20.71 81.72 -31.03
CA MET A 1 -19.48 80.97 -30.69
C MET A 1 -18.79 80.58 -31.99
N SER A 2 -17.49 80.87 -32.17
CA SER A 2 -16.74 80.50 -33.39
C SER A 2 -16.58 78.98 -33.50
N GLU A 3 -16.63 78.41 -34.71
CA GLU A 3 -16.34 76.99 -34.98
C GLU A 3 -15.00 76.54 -34.37
N LYS A 4 -14.02 77.42 -34.32
CA LYS A 4 -12.72 77.16 -33.70
C LYS A 4 -12.85 76.86 -32.21
N ASN A 5 -13.75 77.55 -31.50
CA ASN A 5 -13.99 77.34 -30.07
C ASN A 5 -14.76 76.04 -29.80
N LEU A 6 -15.63 75.62 -30.71
CA LEU A 6 -16.32 74.33 -30.62
C LEU A 6 -15.34 73.17 -30.77
N LYS A 7 -14.47 73.21 -31.80
CA LYS A 7 -13.41 72.22 -32.01
C LYS A 7 -12.42 72.12 -30.85
N ILE A 8 -12.05 73.27 -30.25
CA ILE A 8 -11.19 73.28 -29.05
C ILE A 8 -11.89 72.59 -27.88
N ASN A 9 -13.20 72.82 -27.69
CA ASN A 9 -13.97 72.20 -26.61
C ASN A 9 -14.09 70.68 -26.80
N GLU A 10 -14.34 70.21 -28.02
CA GLU A 10 -14.38 68.77 -28.36
C GLU A 10 -13.05 68.08 -28.05
N ILE A 11 -11.93 68.70 -28.42
CA ILE A 11 -10.58 68.18 -28.12
C ILE A 11 -10.34 68.14 -26.61
N GLN A 12 -10.78 69.16 -25.86
CA GLN A 12 -10.65 69.18 -24.41
C GLN A 12 -11.47 68.08 -23.73
N ILE A 13 -12.68 67.82 -24.20
CA ILE A 13 -13.53 66.72 -23.71
C ILE A 13 -12.85 65.38 -24.00
N ALA A 14 -12.41 65.15 -25.24
CA ALA A 14 -11.72 63.92 -25.63
C ALA A 14 -10.43 63.68 -24.81
N ASN A 15 -9.66 64.74 -24.54
CA ASN A 15 -8.46 64.63 -23.71
C ASN A 15 -8.77 64.29 -22.25
N ARG A 16 -9.87 64.80 -21.68
CA ARG A 16 -10.32 64.43 -20.33
C ARG A 16 -10.77 62.97 -20.28
N GLU A 17 -11.53 62.53 -21.28
CA GLU A 17 -11.96 61.12 -21.42
C GLU A 17 -10.76 60.19 -21.51
N ASN A 18 -9.79 60.49 -22.39
CA ASN A 18 -8.57 59.71 -22.54
C ASN A 18 -7.74 59.67 -21.26
N SER A 19 -7.60 60.81 -20.58
CA SER A 19 -6.88 60.87 -19.29
C SER A 19 -7.54 59.98 -18.23
N ARG A 20 -8.88 59.94 -18.20
CA ARG A 20 -9.64 59.05 -17.30
C ARG A 20 -9.42 57.58 -17.66
N LEU A 21 -9.47 57.23 -18.94
CA LEU A 21 -9.26 55.85 -19.40
C LEU A 21 -7.84 55.36 -19.10
N ILE A 22 -6.83 56.21 -19.28
CA ILE A 22 -5.43 55.90 -18.94
C ILE A 22 -5.29 55.60 -17.45
N ARG A 23 -5.82 56.45 -16.57
CA ARG A 23 -5.76 56.22 -15.10
C ARG A 23 -6.47 54.93 -14.70
N LEU A 24 -7.60 54.61 -15.33
CA LEU A 24 -8.33 53.38 -15.07
C LEU A 24 -7.54 52.15 -15.51
N ALA A 25 -6.89 52.22 -16.68
CA ALA A 25 -6.00 51.18 -17.17
C ALA A 25 -4.78 50.98 -16.25
N GLU A 26 -4.14 52.06 -15.78
CA GLU A 26 -3.04 52.01 -14.82
C GLU A 26 -3.44 51.36 -13.50
N THR A 27 -4.63 51.72 -12.98
CA THR A 27 -5.17 51.14 -11.73
C THR A 27 -5.43 49.65 -11.90
N ASN A 28 -6.04 49.26 -13.03
CA ASN A 28 -6.29 47.86 -13.35
C ASN A 28 -4.99 47.07 -13.50
N ALA A 29 -3.98 47.63 -14.18
CA ALA A 29 -2.67 47.01 -14.30
C ALA A 29 -1.99 46.82 -12.94
N GLY A 30 -2.08 47.81 -12.04
CA GLY A 30 -1.60 47.72 -10.67
C GLY A 30 -2.29 46.60 -9.88
N MET A 31 -3.62 46.52 -9.96
CA MET A 31 -4.42 45.46 -9.33
C MET A 31 -4.08 44.08 -9.89
N SER A 32 -3.98 43.94 -11.21
CA SER A 32 -3.59 42.69 -11.86
C SER A 32 -2.19 42.24 -11.42
N LYS A 33 -1.24 43.16 -11.33
CA LYS A 33 0.13 42.86 -10.84
C LYS A 33 0.11 42.36 -9.39
N ALA A 34 -0.67 43.01 -8.52
CA ALA A 34 -0.84 42.58 -7.14
C ALA A 34 -1.45 41.17 -7.03
N ASN A 35 -2.51 40.91 -7.81
CA ASN A 35 -3.16 39.61 -7.87
C ASN A 35 -2.21 38.51 -8.37
N VAL A 36 -1.47 38.76 -9.45
CA VAL A 36 -0.47 37.82 -9.97
C VAL A 36 0.59 37.50 -8.91
N SER A 37 1.06 38.51 -8.17
CA SER A 37 2.02 38.29 -7.07
C SER A 37 1.43 37.44 -5.96
N ASN A 38 0.18 37.72 -5.56
CA ASN A 38 -0.52 36.96 -4.52
C ASN A 38 -0.70 35.49 -4.94
N TYR A 39 -1.17 35.23 -6.16
CA TYR A 39 -1.31 33.86 -6.67
C TYR A 39 0.02 33.12 -6.75
N LYS A 40 1.11 33.78 -7.17
CA LYS A 40 2.46 33.17 -7.13
C LYS A 40 2.83 32.72 -5.73
N HIS A 41 2.57 33.54 -4.72
CA HIS A 41 2.84 33.19 -3.32
C HIS A 41 1.98 32.01 -2.85
N GLN A 42 0.68 32.01 -3.16
CA GLN A 42 -0.23 30.93 -2.81
C GLN A 42 0.17 29.60 -3.46
N ILE A 43 0.58 29.62 -4.73
CA ILE A 43 1.07 28.44 -5.45
C ILE A 43 2.34 27.91 -4.80
N ALA A 44 3.31 28.78 -4.46
CA ALA A 44 4.54 28.35 -3.79
C ALA A 44 4.26 27.71 -2.42
N LYS A 45 3.32 28.29 -1.66
CA LYS A 45 2.85 27.72 -0.38
C LYS A 45 2.19 26.36 -0.58
N ALA A 46 1.29 26.24 -1.55
CA ALA A 46 0.61 24.99 -1.87
C ALA A 46 1.59 23.88 -2.27
N GLN A 47 2.60 24.21 -3.10
CA GLN A 47 3.67 23.27 -3.47
C GLN A 47 4.47 22.79 -2.25
N THR A 48 4.76 23.68 -1.30
CA THR A 48 5.49 23.36 -0.08
C THR A 48 4.67 22.41 0.81
N ILE A 49 3.39 22.72 1.03
CA ILE A 49 2.45 21.88 1.78
C ILE A 49 2.32 20.50 1.13
N HIS A 50 2.17 20.46 -0.20
CA HIS A 50 2.06 19.21 -0.95
C HIS A 50 3.30 18.32 -0.77
N LYS A 51 4.51 18.91 -0.85
CA LYS A 51 5.77 18.18 -0.60
C LYS A 51 5.84 17.60 0.81
N LEU A 52 5.44 18.39 1.82
CA LEU A 52 5.38 17.93 3.21
C LEU A 52 4.40 16.77 3.38
N ARG A 53 3.21 16.87 2.77
CA ARG A 53 2.19 15.82 2.84
C ARG A 53 2.66 14.52 2.19
N ILE A 54 3.33 14.59 1.04
CA ILE A 54 3.94 13.42 0.40
C ILE A 54 4.97 12.77 1.32
N LYS A 55 5.86 13.57 1.92
CA LYS A 55 6.88 13.06 2.85
C LYS A 55 6.24 12.36 4.06
N GLU A 56 5.21 12.97 4.63
CA GLU A 56 4.46 12.41 5.74
C GLU A 56 3.79 11.07 5.37
N LEU A 57 3.11 11.01 4.22
CA LEU A 57 2.47 9.77 3.75
C LEU A 57 3.49 8.66 3.50
N ARG A 58 4.64 8.98 2.90
CA ARG A 58 5.74 8.01 2.71
C ARG A 58 6.26 7.48 4.04
N ASN A 59 6.42 8.34 5.04
CA ASN A 59 6.87 7.93 6.37
C ASN A 59 5.82 7.07 7.11
N ARG A 60 4.53 7.42 6.99
CA ARG A 60 3.43 6.61 7.54
C ARG A 60 3.40 5.22 6.89
N LEU A 61 3.54 5.15 5.56
CA LEU A 61 3.59 3.89 4.82
C LEU A 61 4.78 3.03 5.25
N ARG A 62 5.97 3.63 5.38
CA ARG A 62 7.17 2.92 5.84
C ARG A 62 6.97 2.31 7.22
N ARG A 63 6.45 3.08 8.19
CA ARG A 63 6.12 2.57 9.53
C ARG A 63 5.12 1.42 9.50
N ALA A 64 4.08 1.51 8.67
CA ALA A 64 3.11 0.43 8.52
C ALA A 64 3.77 -0.85 8.00
N VAL A 65 4.61 -0.75 6.96
CA VAL A 65 5.34 -1.89 6.40
C VAL A 65 6.28 -2.52 7.43
N ASP A 66 7.01 -1.70 8.18
CA ASP A 66 7.95 -2.19 9.20
C ASP A 66 7.22 -2.87 10.36
N ASN A 67 6.09 -2.31 10.80
CA ASN A 67 5.22 -2.96 11.79
C ASN A 67 4.67 -4.31 11.27
N THR A 68 4.23 -4.37 10.02
CA THR A 68 3.75 -5.63 9.43
C THR A 68 4.86 -6.68 9.39
N LYS A 69 6.10 -6.31 9.02
CA LYS A 69 7.24 -7.24 9.06
C LYS A 69 7.50 -7.76 10.47
N LEU A 70 7.41 -6.89 11.48
CA LEU A 70 7.60 -7.28 12.86
C LEU A 70 6.51 -8.27 13.31
N HIS A 71 5.24 -7.99 13.00
CA HIS A 71 4.15 -8.92 13.30
C HIS A 71 4.29 -10.27 12.61
N ILE A 72 4.76 -10.30 11.36
CA ILE A 72 5.01 -11.57 10.66
C ILE A 72 6.07 -12.38 11.41
N LYS A 73 7.19 -11.76 11.81
CA LYS A 73 8.23 -12.45 12.60
C LYS A 73 7.69 -13.02 13.91
N THR A 74 6.91 -12.23 14.64
CA THR A 74 6.28 -12.70 15.89
C THR A 74 5.33 -13.86 15.64
N ILE A 75 4.57 -13.85 14.54
CA ILE A 75 3.70 -14.97 14.17
C ILE A 75 4.52 -16.22 13.85
N ASP A 76 5.62 -16.08 13.11
CA ASP A 76 6.51 -17.20 12.77
C ASP A 76 7.10 -17.83 14.06
N GLU A 77 7.60 -17.01 15.00
CA GLU A 77 8.08 -17.46 16.31
C GLU A 77 6.98 -18.17 17.12
N LEU A 78 5.75 -17.66 17.11
CA LEU A 78 4.62 -18.31 17.78
C LEU A 78 4.23 -19.64 17.12
N ILE A 79 4.35 -19.76 15.80
CA ILE A 79 4.12 -21.01 15.08
C ILE A 79 5.17 -22.04 15.48
N GLU A 80 6.45 -21.66 15.49
CA GLU A 80 7.54 -22.54 15.94
C GLU A 80 7.33 -23.03 17.37
N ASN A 81 7.01 -22.11 18.30
CA ASN A 81 6.70 -22.46 19.68
C ASN A 81 5.50 -23.42 19.81
N LYS A 82 4.46 -23.21 19.00
CA LYS A 82 3.31 -24.12 18.96
C LYS A 82 3.69 -25.51 18.45
N GLU A 83 4.54 -25.61 17.44
CA GLU A 83 5.00 -26.91 16.91
C GLU A 83 5.81 -27.68 17.96
N VAL A 84 6.70 -26.99 18.68
CA VAL A 84 7.45 -27.56 19.81
C VAL A 84 6.52 -28.08 20.90
N LEU A 85 5.56 -27.27 21.35
CA LEU A 85 4.59 -27.68 22.38
C LEU A 85 3.75 -28.87 21.91
N HIS A 86 3.35 -28.90 20.64
CA HIS A 86 2.58 -30.00 20.08
C HIS A 86 3.39 -31.30 20.03
N ASP A 87 4.68 -31.24 19.72
CA ASP A 87 5.56 -32.41 19.74
C ASP A 87 5.86 -32.89 21.17
N GLN A 88 6.05 -31.98 22.12
CA GLN A 88 6.14 -32.30 23.55
C GLN A 88 4.86 -32.99 24.06
N LEU A 89 3.69 -32.47 23.70
CA LEU A 89 2.40 -33.08 24.06
C LEU A 89 2.26 -34.48 23.47
N LYS A 90 2.66 -34.72 22.21
CA LYS A 90 2.65 -36.07 21.64
C LYS A 90 3.52 -37.04 22.43
N VAL A 91 4.72 -36.61 22.83
CA VAL A 91 5.62 -37.44 23.64
C VAL A 91 4.99 -37.76 25.00
N ALA A 92 4.33 -36.78 25.63
CA ALA A 92 3.64 -36.98 26.90
C ALA A 92 2.41 -37.91 26.77
N PHE A 93 1.57 -37.74 25.75
CA PHE A 93 0.41 -38.60 25.50
C PHE A 93 0.80 -40.05 25.16
N HIS A 94 1.93 -40.22 24.47
CA HIS A 94 2.43 -41.50 24.02
C HIS A 94 3.66 -41.95 24.82
N LEU A 95 3.74 -41.55 26.09
CA LEU A 95 4.85 -41.90 26.97
C LEU A 95 4.97 -43.43 27.08
N GLY A 96 6.12 -43.98 26.69
CA GLY A 96 6.35 -45.43 26.67
C GLY A 96 5.79 -46.15 25.43
N GLU A 97 5.16 -45.44 24.50
CA GLU A 97 4.72 -45.97 23.21
C GLU A 97 5.70 -45.60 22.08
N VAL A 98 5.79 -46.45 21.06
CA VAL A 98 6.64 -46.26 19.88
C VAL A 98 5.75 -46.01 18.66
N GLN A 99 6.09 -45.00 17.87
CA GLN A 99 5.38 -44.70 16.63
C GLN A 99 5.76 -45.68 15.52
N CYS A 100 4.78 -46.23 14.81
CA CYS A 100 5.01 -47.06 13.62
C CYS A 100 5.45 -46.21 12.43
N ASN A 101 6.61 -46.52 11.83
CA ASN A 101 7.16 -45.82 10.67
C ASN A 101 6.28 -45.86 9.42
N TRP A 102 5.31 -46.78 9.36
CA TRP A 102 4.48 -47.02 8.17
C TRP A 102 3.09 -46.39 8.29
N CYS A 103 2.41 -46.58 9.42
CA CYS A 103 1.05 -46.06 9.63
C CYS A 103 0.98 -44.84 10.57
N HIS A 104 2.11 -44.43 11.16
CA HIS A 104 2.24 -43.29 12.07
C HIS A 104 1.36 -43.35 13.34
N LYS A 105 0.79 -44.52 13.67
CA LYS A 105 0.11 -44.76 14.95
C LYS A 105 1.09 -45.17 16.04
N TYR A 106 0.76 -44.87 17.28
CA TYR A 106 1.54 -45.23 18.46
C TYR A 106 1.07 -46.56 19.04
N PHE A 107 2.02 -47.35 19.54
CA PHE A 107 1.79 -48.67 20.13
C PHE A 107 2.76 -48.89 21.28
N THR A 108 2.38 -49.72 22.26
CA THR A 108 3.33 -50.20 23.27
C THR A 108 4.51 -50.96 22.64
N PRO A 109 5.66 -51.11 23.33
CA PRO A 109 6.84 -51.79 22.78
C PRO A 109 6.59 -53.26 22.37
N VAL A 110 5.61 -53.92 23.00
CA VAL A 110 5.17 -55.26 22.62
C VAL A 110 4.16 -55.21 21.46
N GLY A 111 3.31 -54.17 21.41
CA GLY A 111 2.36 -53.97 20.32
C GLY A 111 3.04 -53.67 18.98
N ILE A 112 4.13 -52.90 18.99
CA ILE A 112 4.84 -52.48 17.77
C ILE A 112 5.52 -53.67 17.06
N THR A 113 6.04 -54.66 17.81
CA THR A 113 6.68 -55.85 17.22
C THR A 113 5.66 -56.73 16.50
N ARG A 114 4.47 -56.92 17.08
CA ARG A 114 3.34 -57.63 16.46
C ARG A 114 2.76 -56.88 15.26
N HIS A 115 2.73 -55.55 15.34
CA HIS A 115 2.19 -54.69 14.30
C HIS A 115 3.13 -54.51 13.10
N LYS A 116 4.46 -54.46 13.31
CA LYS A 116 5.45 -54.17 12.26
C LYS A 116 5.32 -55.10 11.05
N ALA A 117 5.19 -56.41 11.28
CA ALA A 117 5.12 -57.41 10.21
C ALA A 117 3.90 -57.19 9.30
N THR A 118 2.72 -56.97 9.88
CA THR A 118 1.48 -56.76 9.13
C THR A 118 1.36 -55.35 8.54
N CYS A 119 1.98 -54.35 9.17
CA CYS A 119 1.93 -52.97 8.69
C CYS A 119 2.88 -52.69 7.52
N ALA A 120 4.07 -53.33 7.51
CA ALA A 120 5.04 -53.18 6.42
C ALA A 120 4.53 -53.71 5.08
N MET A 121 3.63 -54.70 5.11
CA MET A 121 3.01 -55.27 3.92
C MET A 121 1.88 -54.41 3.34
N LYS A 122 1.41 -53.38 4.06
CA LYS A 122 0.35 -52.49 3.55
C LYS A 122 0.97 -51.39 2.68
N PRO A 123 0.43 -51.15 1.47
CA PRO A 123 0.91 -50.07 0.62
C PRO A 123 0.83 -48.74 1.37
N LYS A 124 1.89 -47.92 1.30
CA LYS A 124 1.94 -46.61 1.96
C LYS A 124 0.67 -45.84 1.63
N LYS A 125 -0.22 -45.66 2.61
CA LYS A 125 -1.34 -44.72 2.47
C LYS A 125 -0.72 -43.37 2.20
N ARG A 126 -0.87 -42.87 0.97
CA ARG A 126 -0.42 -41.53 0.59
C ARG A 126 -1.22 -40.56 1.43
N VAL A 127 -0.66 -40.13 2.57
CA VAL A 127 -1.24 -39.07 3.39
C VAL A 127 -1.07 -37.79 2.59
N VAL A 128 -2.02 -37.52 1.69
CA VAL A 128 -2.18 -36.20 1.12
C VAL A 128 -2.64 -35.33 2.28
N ARG A 129 -1.69 -34.69 2.97
CA ARG A 129 -1.99 -33.65 3.97
C ARG A 129 -2.97 -32.69 3.29
N LYS A 130 -4.25 -32.70 3.67
CA LYS A 130 -5.27 -31.79 3.13
C LYS A 130 -4.78 -30.34 3.22
N SER A 131 -3.97 -30.03 4.25
CA SER A 131 -3.25 -28.77 4.40
C SER A 131 -2.26 -28.46 3.29
N LYS A 132 -1.52 -29.42 2.71
CA LYS A 132 -0.55 -29.13 1.65
C LYS A 132 -1.24 -28.68 0.36
N LYS A 133 -2.35 -29.32 -0.02
CA LYS A 133 -3.19 -28.87 -1.15
C LYS A 133 -3.83 -27.51 -0.87
N ALA A 134 -4.31 -27.26 0.34
CA ALA A 134 -4.87 -25.96 0.73
C ALA A 134 -3.79 -24.86 0.72
N ILE A 135 -2.59 -25.14 1.24
CA ILE A 135 -1.43 -24.23 1.22
C ILE A 135 -0.98 -23.96 -0.21
N ASP A 136 -0.92 -24.97 -1.07
CA ASP A 136 -0.52 -24.81 -2.47
C ASP A 136 -1.57 -24.03 -3.27
N SER A 137 -2.86 -24.23 -2.98
CA SER A 137 -3.96 -23.41 -3.54
C SER A 137 -3.82 -21.95 -3.09
N HIS A 138 -3.62 -21.72 -1.80
CA HIS A 138 -3.51 -20.38 -1.23
C HIS A 138 -2.25 -19.65 -1.74
N LYS A 139 -1.14 -20.38 -1.94
CA LYS A 139 0.09 -19.85 -2.57
C LYS A 139 -0.16 -19.47 -4.04
N LYS A 140 -0.89 -20.29 -4.80
CA LYS A 140 -1.26 -19.96 -6.19
C LYS A 140 -2.14 -18.71 -6.24
N ASP A 141 -3.13 -18.59 -5.37
CA ASP A 141 -4.01 -17.40 -5.29
C ASP A 141 -3.23 -16.13 -4.92
N GLN A 142 -2.27 -16.23 -3.98
CA GLN A 142 -1.38 -15.12 -3.65
C GLN A 142 -0.52 -14.68 -4.84
N ILE A 143 0.03 -15.61 -5.62
CA ILE A 143 0.82 -15.29 -6.81
C ILE A 143 -0.04 -14.59 -7.87
N VAL A 144 -1.28 -15.04 -8.07
CA VAL A 144 -2.23 -14.41 -9.01
C VAL A 144 -2.57 -13.00 -8.57
N ARG A 145 -2.91 -12.79 -7.29
CA ARG A 145 -3.16 -11.45 -6.72
C ARG A 145 -1.97 -10.52 -6.84
N LYS A 146 -0.76 -11.03 -6.59
CA LYS A 146 0.46 -10.21 -6.71
C LYS A 146 0.67 -9.75 -8.16
N LYS A 147 0.48 -10.64 -9.14
CA LYS A 147 0.57 -10.31 -10.57
C LYS A 147 -0.52 -9.33 -11.02
N SER A 148 -1.75 -9.43 -10.51
CA SER A 148 -2.81 -8.47 -10.86
C SER A 148 -2.50 -7.08 -10.32
N LEU A 149 -2.03 -6.98 -9.07
CA LEU A 149 -1.60 -5.73 -8.45
C LEU A 149 -0.39 -5.11 -9.17
N GLU A 150 0.59 -5.91 -9.57
CA GLU A 150 1.74 -5.42 -10.36
C GLU A 150 1.28 -4.83 -11.71
N LYS A 151 0.33 -5.47 -12.40
CA LYS A 151 -0.25 -4.92 -13.65
C LYS A 151 -1.00 -3.62 -13.44
N GLU A 152 -1.74 -3.48 -12.33
CA GLU A 152 -2.44 -2.24 -11.98
C GLU A 152 -1.45 -1.12 -11.65
N VAL A 153 -0.40 -1.40 -10.88
CA VAL A 153 0.66 -0.44 -10.54
C VAL A 153 1.40 0.03 -11.80
N VAL A 154 1.65 -0.86 -12.77
CA VAL A 154 2.25 -0.51 -14.06
C VAL A 154 1.31 0.37 -14.90
N LYS A 155 0.01 0.05 -14.97
CA LYS A 155 -0.99 0.88 -15.68
C LYS A 155 -1.11 2.29 -15.10
N VAL A 156 -0.98 2.44 -13.78
CA VAL A 156 -0.99 3.75 -13.10
C VAL A 156 0.27 4.57 -13.40
N LYS A 157 1.42 3.93 -13.67
CA LYS A 157 2.66 4.62 -14.06
C LYS A 157 2.67 5.10 -15.52
N ILE A 158 1.95 4.42 -16.42
CA ILE A 158 1.92 4.78 -17.86
C ILE A 158 0.92 5.92 -18.15
N LYS A 159 -0.04 6.16 -17.25
CA LYS A 159 -1.04 7.25 -17.38
C LYS A 159 -0.64 8.57 -16.69
N LYS A 160 0.61 8.71 -16.25
CA LYS A 160 1.18 9.96 -15.73
C LYS A 160 2.28 10.44 -16.65
#